data_AF-G0XNH8-F1
#
_entry.id   AF-G0XNH8-F1
#
_cell.length_a   1.000
_cell.length_b   1.000
_cell.length_c   1.000
_cell.angle_alpha   90.00
_cell.angle_beta   90.00
_cell.angle_gamma   90.00
#
_symmetry.space_group_name_H-M   'P 1'
#
loop_
_entity.id
_entity.type
_entity.pdbx_description
1 polymer ?
#
loop_
_entity_poly.entity_id
_entity_poly.type
_entity_poly.pdbx_seq_one_letter_code
_entity_poly.pdbx_strand_id
1 'polypeptide(L)'
;VAVPDLVEAAKNADILIFVVPHQFIPNFCKQLLGKIKPNAIAISLIKGFDKAEGGGIDLISHIITRHLKIPCAVLMGANLANEVAEGNFCETTIGCTDKKYGKVLRDLFQANHFRVVVV
;
A
#
# COMPACT_ATOMS: atom_id res chain seq x y z
N VAL A 1 -16.66 3.28 12.12
CA VAL A 1 -17.74 2.94 11.16
C VAL A 1 -17.08 2.41 9.89
N ALA A 2 -17.54 1.29 9.33
CA ALA A 2 -17.01 0.72 8.09
C ALA A 2 -17.72 1.33 6.87
N VAL A 3 -16.97 1.57 5.79
CA VAL A 3 -17.50 2.07 4.50
C VAL A 3 -17.49 0.91 3.50
N PRO A 4 -18.65 0.43 3.03
CA PRO A 4 -18.72 -0.74 2.15
C PRO A 4 -18.41 -0.42 0.69
N ASP A 5 -18.61 0.83 0.25
CA ASP A 5 -18.30 1.26 -1.11
C ASP A 5 -16.83 1.68 -1.24
N LEU A 6 -16.12 1.03 -2.17
CA LEU A 6 -14.68 1.24 -2.37
C LEU A 6 -14.36 2.66 -2.84
N VAL A 7 -15.18 3.23 -3.72
CA VAL A 7 -14.94 4.57 -4.26
C VAL A 7 -15.21 5.62 -3.19
N GLU A 8 -16.26 5.46 -2.40
CA GLU A 8 -16.58 6.33 -1.28
C GLU A 8 -15.46 6.37 -0.24
N ALA A 9 -14.89 5.21 0.10
CA ALA A 9 -13.77 5.10 1.02
C ALA A 9 -12.50 5.81 0.51
N ALA A 10 -12.31 5.86 -0.81
CA ALA A 10 -11.05 6.29 -1.44
C ALA A 10 -11.07 7.71 -2.02
N LYS A 11 -12.23 8.22 -2.47
CA LYS A 11 -12.34 9.41 -3.34
C LYS A 11 -11.64 10.67 -2.82
N ASN A 12 -11.60 10.85 -1.50
CA ASN A 12 -11.03 12.03 -0.84
C ASN A 12 -9.68 11.76 -0.17
N ALA A 13 -9.13 10.55 -0.26
CA ALA A 13 -7.91 10.18 0.43
C ALA A 13 -6.66 10.74 -0.27
N ASP A 14 -5.73 11.31 0.50
CA ASP A 14 -4.41 11.73 0.03
C ASP A 14 -3.40 10.55 0.05
N ILE A 15 -3.64 9.56 0.91
CA ILE A 15 -2.83 8.33 1.04
C ILE A 15 -3.77 7.13 0.97
N LEU A 16 -3.53 6.20 0.04
CA LEU A 16 -4.27 4.95 -0.11
C LEU A 16 -3.41 3.77 0.38
N ILE A 17 -3.88 3.04 1.40
CA ILE A 17 -3.19 1.87 1.94
C ILE A 17 -3.85 0.60 1.36
N PHE A 18 -3.12 -0.11 0.51
CA PHE A 18 -3.58 -1.37 -0.08
C PHE A 18 -3.14 -2.55 0.79
N VAL A 19 -4.09 -3.19 1.46
CA VAL A 19 -3.88 -4.35 2.35
C VAL A 19 -4.96 -5.41 2.13
N VAL A 20 -5.06 -5.88 0.88
CA VAL A 20 -6.08 -6.85 0.44
C VAL A 20 -5.40 -8.02 -0.25
N PRO A 21 -6.05 -9.19 -0.39
CA PRO A 21 -5.51 -10.28 -1.18
C PRO A 21 -5.18 -9.83 -2.62
N HIS A 22 -3.99 -10.18 -3.11
CA HIS A 22 -3.42 -9.63 -4.34
C HIS A 22 -4.32 -9.82 -5.57
N GLN A 23 -5.07 -10.92 -5.63
CA GLN A 23 -5.97 -11.25 -6.73
C GLN A 23 -7.08 -10.21 -6.99
N PHE A 24 -7.40 -9.36 -6.01
CA PHE A 24 -8.44 -8.34 -6.15
C PHE A 24 -7.92 -7.00 -6.69
N ILE A 25 -6.60 -6.79 -6.70
CA ILE A 25 -5.98 -5.51 -7.05
C ILE A 25 -6.35 -5.02 -8.46
N PRO A 26 -6.33 -5.85 -9.52
CA PRO A 26 -6.72 -5.38 -10.85
C PRO A 26 -8.16 -4.82 -10.88
N ASN A 27 -9.10 -5.51 -10.23
CA ASN A 27 -10.50 -5.08 -10.17
C ASN A 27 -10.67 -3.79 -9.34
N PHE A 28 -9.99 -3.69 -8.20
CA PHE A 28 -10.03 -2.48 -7.38
C PHE A 28 -9.42 -1.28 -8.10
N CYS A 29 -8.29 -1.46 -8.77
CA CYS A 29 -7.69 -0.40 -9.57
C CYS A 29 -8.61 0.06 -10.70
N LYS A 30 -9.32 -0.87 -11.36
CA LYS A 30 -10.32 -0.53 -12.38
C LYS A 30 -11.47 0.32 -11.82
N GLN A 31 -11.95 0.02 -10.61
CA GLN A 31 -13.04 0.76 -9.99
C GLN A 31 -12.63 2.17 -9.55
N LEU A 32 -11.38 2.32 -9.09
CA LEU A 32 -10.80 3.55 -8.55
C LEU A 32 -10.25 4.50 -9.63
N LEU A 33 -9.96 3.99 -10.84
CA LEU A 33 -9.41 4.78 -11.93
C LEU A 33 -10.27 6.01 -12.24
N GLY A 34 -9.66 7.20 -12.14
CA GLY A 34 -10.32 8.48 -12.39
C GLY A 34 -11.28 8.94 -11.27
N LYS A 35 -11.34 8.24 -10.13
CA LYS A 35 -12.24 8.54 -9.01
C LYS A 35 -11.53 8.81 -7.69
N ILE A 36 -10.21 8.93 -7.73
CA ILE A 36 -9.35 9.29 -6.59
C ILE A 36 -8.68 10.64 -6.87
N LYS A 37 -8.15 11.27 -5.81
CA LYS A 37 -7.36 12.49 -5.96
C LYS A 37 -6.16 12.26 -6.89
N PRO A 38 -5.93 13.10 -7.91
CA PRO A 38 -4.80 12.94 -8.85
C PRO A 38 -3.42 13.00 -8.20
N ASN A 39 -3.31 13.69 -7.05
CA ASN A 39 -2.08 13.85 -6.27
C ASN A 39 -1.99 12.88 -5.08
N ALA A 40 -2.89 11.90 -4.98
CA ALA A 40 -2.81 10.88 -3.96
C ALA A 40 -1.54 10.03 -4.13
N ILE A 41 -1.09 9.42 -3.03
CA ILE A 41 -0.03 8.41 -3.05
C ILE A 41 -0.59 7.07 -2.57
N ALA A 42 -0.07 5.97 -3.09
CA ALA A 42 -0.39 4.63 -2.63
C ALA A 42 0.74 4.04 -1.77
N ILE A 43 0.40 3.15 -0.86
CA ILE A 43 1.35 2.23 -0.23
C ILE A 43 0.74 0.82 -0.21
N SER A 44 1.48 -0.17 -0.68
CA SER A 44 1.07 -1.57 -0.69
C SER A 44 1.73 -2.36 0.44
N LEU A 45 0.90 -3.07 1.21
CA LEU A 45 1.32 -4.03 2.25
C LEU A 45 1.18 -5.48 1.75
N ILE A 46 0.84 -5.65 0.48
CA ILE A 46 0.47 -6.94 -0.10
C ILE A 46 1.74 -7.73 -0.40
N LYS A 47 1.92 -8.83 0.32
CA LYS A 47 3.01 -9.77 0.10
C LYS A 47 2.67 -10.68 -1.08
N GLY A 48 3.57 -10.73 -2.06
CA GLY A 48 3.43 -11.54 -3.26
C GLY A 48 3.62 -10.72 -4.54
N PHE A 49 3.30 -11.37 -5.66
CA PHE A 49 3.43 -10.81 -7.00
C PHE A 49 2.38 -11.44 -7.90
N ASP A 50 2.13 -10.79 -9.03
CA ASP A 50 1.31 -11.34 -10.11
C ASP A 50 2.20 -11.88 -11.23
N LYS A 51 1.60 -12.59 -12.18
CA LYS A 51 2.30 -13.07 -13.37
C LYS A 51 2.28 -11.97 -14.45
N ALA A 52 3.46 -11.57 -14.90
CA ALA A 52 3.60 -10.61 -15.99
C ALA A 52 3.09 -11.20 -17.32
N GLU A 53 2.57 -10.34 -18.19
CA GLU A 53 2.26 -10.69 -19.58
C GLU A 53 3.56 -11.04 -20.32
N GLY A 54 3.60 -12.22 -20.95
CA GLY A 54 4.84 -12.77 -21.52
C GLY A 54 5.67 -13.62 -20.55
N GLY A 55 5.21 -13.80 -19.31
CA GLY A 55 5.90 -14.60 -18.29
C GLY A 55 6.80 -13.75 -17.38
N GLY A 56 7.07 -14.26 -16.18
CA GLY A 56 7.84 -13.56 -15.16
C GLY A 56 6.97 -12.94 -14.05
N ILE A 57 7.63 -12.14 -13.21
CA ILE A 57 7.08 -11.57 -11.99
C ILE A 57 6.66 -10.12 -12.25
N ASP A 58 5.44 -9.77 -11.86
CA ASP A 58 4.95 -8.41 -11.84
C ASP A 58 4.61 -7.97 -10.42
N LEU A 59 5.24 -6.90 -9.96
CA LEU A 59 5.05 -6.43 -8.60
C LEU A 59 3.69 -5.76 -8.45
N ILE A 60 2.99 -6.04 -7.35
CA ILE A 60 1.68 -5.45 -7.07
C ILE A 60 1.76 -3.91 -7.04
N SER A 61 2.84 -3.34 -6.52
CA SER A 61 3.08 -1.89 -6.54
C SER A 61 3.20 -1.32 -7.96
N HIS A 62 3.80 -2.08 -8.89
CA HIS A 62 3.86 -1.68 -10.31
C HIS A 62 2.49 -1.75 -10.96
N ILE A 63 1.69 -2.78 -10.67
CA ILE A 63 0.31 -2.91 -11.15
C ILE A 63 -0.51 -1.70 -10.70
N ILE A 64 -0.47 -1.35 -9.40
CA ILE A 64 -1.17 -0.19 -8.83
C ILE A 64 -0.72 1.09 -9.53
N THR A 65 0.60 1.32 -9.65
CA THR A 65 1.17 2.51 -10.30
C THR A 65 0.70 2.62 -11.76
N ARG A 66 0.77 1.53 -12.53
CA ARG A 66 0.39 1.53 -13.95
C ARG A 66 -1.10 1.76 -14.15
N HIS A 67 -1.96 1.23 -13.28
CA HIS A 67 -3.40 1.40 -13.42
C HIS A 67 -3.87 2.77 -12.93
N LEU A 68 -3.48 3.16 -11.71
CA LEU A 68 -4.00 4.37 -11.06
C LEU A 68 -3.23 5.64 -11.38
N LYS A 69 -2.05 5.53 -12.02
CA LYS A 69 -1.20 6.67 -12.41
C LYS A 69 -0.77 7.55 -11.22
N ILE A 70 -0.60 6.93 -10.05
CA ILE A 70 -0.10 7.54 -8.82
C ILE A 70 1.15 6.80 -8.33
N PRO A 71 2.08 7.45 -7.60
CA PRO A 71 3.23 6.76 -7.02
C PRO A 71 2.78 5.74 -5.97
N CYS A 72 3.43 4.58 -5.94
CA CYS A 72 3.15 3.54 -4.95
C CYS A 72 4.43 3.15 -4.19
N ALA A 73 4.44 3.39 -2.88
CA ALA A 73 5.42 2.83 -1.96
C ALA A 73 5.02 1.39 -1.57
N VAL A 74 5.89 0.72 -0.82
CA VAL A 74 5.61 -0.59 -0.22
C VAL A 74 5.98 -0.60 1.25
N LEU A 75 5.28 -1.40 2.06
CA LEU A 75 5.67 -1.71 3.45
C LEU A 75 5.76 -3.24 3.58
N MET A 76 6.96 -3.73 3.87
CA MET A 76 7.30 -5.16 3.92
C MET A 76 8.10 -5.46 5.20
N GLY A 77 7.78 -6.56 5.88
CA GLY A 77 8.50 -6.95 7.09
C GLY A 77 7.99 -8.25 7.70
N ALA A 78 8.53 -8.59 8.87
CA ALA A 78 8.07 -9.70 9.71
C ALA A 78 6.97 -9.18 10.66
N ASN A 79 5.79 -8.96 10.10
CA ASN A 79 4.67 -8.31 10.76
C ASN A 79 3.41 -9.21 10.75
N LEU A 80 3.37 -10.21 11.65
CA LEU A 80 2.17 -11.01 11.86
C LEU A 80 1.07 -10.13 12.47
N ALA A 81 -0.10 -10.11 11.83
CA ALA A 81 -1.15 -9.15 12.15
C ALA A 81 -1.60 -9.21 13.62
N ASN A 82 -1.72 -10.41 14.18
CA ASN A 82 -2.13 -10.59 15.58
C ASN A 82 -1.06 -10.06 16.54
N GLU A 83 0.23 -10.36 16.31
CA GLU A 83 1.32 -9.87 17.15
C GLU A 83 1.44 -8.34 17.13
N VAL A 84 1.26 -7.74 15.95
CA VAL A 84 1.22 -6.27 15.80
C VAL A 84 0.04 -5.69 16.58
N ALA A 85 -1.15 -6.31 16.48
CA ALA A 85 -2.35 -5.84 17.18
C ALA A 85 -2.25 -5.99 18.71
N GLU A 86 -1.54 -7.01 19.19
CA GLU A 86 -1.23 -7.24 20.60
C GLU A 86 -0.17 -6.29 21.16
N GLY A 87 0.47 -5.48 20.31
CA GLY A 87 1.53 -4.56 20.72
C GLY A 87 2.87 -5.23 20.96
N ASN A 88 3.08 -6.44 20.44
CA ASN A 88 4.38 -7.09 20.48
C ASN A 88 5.36 -6.31 19.57
N PHE A 89 6.59 -6.17 20.04
CA PHE A 89 7.61 -5.44 19.29
C PHE A 89 7.91 -6.14 17.96
N CYS A 90 7.83 -5.39 16.86
CA CYS A 90 8.33 -5.81 15.57
C CYS A 90 8.83 -4.64 14.71
N GLU A 91 9.44 -4.98 13.58
CA GLU A 91 10.03 -4.02 12.65
C GLU A 91 9.52 -4.22 11.22
N THR A 92 9.52 -3.14 10.44
CA THR A 92 9.18 -3.16 9.03
C THR A 92 10.03 -2.20 8.22
N THR A 93 10.07 -2.43 6.92
CA THR A 93 10.76 -1.59 5.95
C THR A 93 9.75 -1.01 4.97
N ILE A 94 9.80 0.31 4.80
CA ILE A 94 9.10 1.02 3.73
C ILE A 94 10.07 1.22 2.57
N GLY A 95 9.74 0.69 1.40
CA GLY A 95 10.42 1.03 0.15
C GLY A 95 9.73 2.22 -0.50
N CYS A 96 10.44 3.35 -0.63
CA CYS A 96 9.88 4.57 -1.21
C CYS A 96 10.94 5.40 -1.93
N THR A 97 10.75 5.61 -3.23
CA THR A 97 11.70 6.38 -4.06
C THR A 97 11.71 7.88 -3.75
N ASP A 98 10.56 8.44 -3.36
CA ASP A 98 10.45 9.85 -2.98
C ASP A 98 10.69 10.02 -1.47
N LYS A 99 11.80 10.66 -1.12
CA LYS A 99 12.20 10.90 0.28
C LYS A 99 11.15 11.69 1.08
N LYS A 100 10.40 12.58 0.43
CA LYS A 100 9.34 13.36 1.09
C LYS A 100 8.19 12.44 1.51
N TYR A 101 7.73 11.58 0.61
CA TYR A 101 6.70 10.59 0.93
C TYR A 101 7.20 9.53 1.91
N GLY A 102 8.44 9.08 1.75
CA GLY A 102 9.06 8.14 2.68
C GLY A 102 9.02 8.62 4.14
N LYS A 103 9.34 9.90 4.39
CA LYS A 103 9.23 10.49 5.74
C LYS A 103 7.78 10.51 6.26
N VAL A 104 6.84 10.97 5.43
CA VAL A 104 5.41 11.02 5.81
C VAL A 104 4.86 9.63 6.12
N LEU A 105 5.17 8.64 5.29
CA LEU A 105 4.72 7.27 5.48
C LEU A 105 5.37 6.63 6.70
N ARG A 106 6.67 6.87 6.95
CA ARG A 106 7.32 6.43 8.18
C ARG A 106 6.61 6.99 9.41
N ASP A 107 6.39 8.30 9.43
CA ASP A 107 5.76 8.96 10.57
C ASP A 107 4.29 8.50 10.75
N LEU A 108 3.61 8.10 9.67
CA LEU A 108 2.26 7.52 9.70
C LEU A 108 2.24 6.10 10.30
N PHE A 109 3.21 5.24 9.97
CA PHE A 109 3.21 3.83 10.41
C PHE A 109 4.01 3.57 11.69
N GLN A 110 4.97 4.43 12.04
CA GLN A 110 5.81 4.26 13.23
C GLN A 110 4.96 4.27 14.50
N ALA A 111 5.21 3.29 15.37
CA ALA A 111 4.62 3.24 16.71
C ALA A 111 5.66 2.75 17.74
N ASN A 112 5.31 2.79 19.03
CA ASN A 112 6.20 2.36 20.12
C ASN A 112 6.72 0.92 19.95
N HIS A 113 5.86 0.03 19.45
CA HIS A 113 6.16 -1.38 19.23
C HIS A 113 6.26 -1.75 17.74
N PHE A 114 6.24 -0.76 16.85
CA PHE A 114 6.31 -0.97 15.40
C PHE A 114 7.33 -0.02 14.79
N ARG A 115 8.57 -0.50 14.64
CA ARG A 115 9.69 0.31 14.15
C ARG A 115 9.76 0.28 12.62
N VAL A 116 9.87 1.44 12.02
CA VAL A 116 9.88 1.62 10.56
C VAL A 116 11.21 2.17 10.09
N VAL A 117 11.81 1.48 9.12
CA VAL A 117 12.97 1.96 8.35
C VAL A 117 12.52 2.29 6.94
N VAL A 118 13.02 3.38 6.35
CA VAL A 118 12.72 3.74 4.95
C VAL A 118 13.96 3.50 4.11
N VAL A 119 13.77 2.85 2.95
CA VAL A 119 14.81 2.59 1.94
C VAL A 119 14.40 3.13 0.58
#